data_AF-A0A733WM36-F1
#
_entry.id   AF-A0A733WM36-F1
#
_cell.length_a   1.000
_cell.length_b   1.000
_cell.length_c   1.000
_cell.angle_alpha   90.00
_cell.angle_beta   90.00
_cell.angle_gamma   90.00
#
_symmetry.space_group_name_H-M   'P 1'
#
loop_
_entity.id
_entity.type
_entity.pdbx_description
1 polymer ?
#
loop_
_entity_poly.entity_id
_entity_poly.type
_entity_poly.pdbx_seq_one_letter_code
_entity_poly.pdbx_strand_id
1 'polypeptide(L)' 'IEMVIPQADISFSDSLRLGYERGIILMKEIKKIYPDVVIDMSVNSAASSTTSKAIITTINKKVSE' A
#
# COMPACT_ATOMS: atom_id res chain seq x y z
N ILE A 1 1.03 -5.57 -0.16
CA ILE A 1 0.77 -4.30 0.56
C ILE A 1 -0.52 -3.74 0.01
N GLU A 2 -1.47 -3.42 0.89
CA GLU A 2 -2.71 -2.74 0.50
C GLU A 2 -2.71 -1.32 1.09
N MET A 3 -2.75 -0.31 0.23
CA MET A 3 -2.95 1.08 0.65
C MET A 3 -4.44 1.34 0.78
N VAL A 4 -4.91 1.58 2.01
CA VAL A 4 -6.31 1.91 2.30
C VAL A 4 -6.44 3.42 2.44
N ILE A 5 -7.27 4.02 1.58
CA ILE A 5 -7.41 5.47 1.45
C ILE A 5 -8.90 5.83 1.57
N PRO A 6 -9.33 6.51 2.65
CA PRO A 6 -10.68 7.04 2.77
C PRO A 6 -11.08 7.94 1.60
N GLN A 7 -12.35 7.88 1.19
CA GLN A 7 -12.89 8.77 0.16
C GLN A 7 -13.16 10.14 0.77
N ALA A 8 -12.30 11.12 0.47
CA ALA A 8 -12.56 12.51 0.83
C ALA A 8 -13.66 13.09 -0.08
N ASP A 9 -14.63 13.80 0.49
CA ASP A 9 -15.82 14.26 -0.23
C ASP A 9 -15.52 15.25 -1.38
N ILE A 10 -14.44 16.02 -1.26
CA ILE A 10 -14.06 17.06 -2.22
C ILE A 10 -12.70 16.74 -2.85
N SER A 11 -11.64 16.72 -2.03
CA SER A 11 -10.25 16.54 -2.50
C SER A 11 -9.84 15.07 -2.55
N PHE A 12 -10.68 14.22 -3.17
CA PHE A 12 -10.41 12.80 -3.29
C PHE A 12 -9.13 12.51 -4.08
N SER A 13 -8.90 13.29 -5.15
CA SER A 13 -7.75 13.12 -6.03
C SER A 13 -6.42 13.34 -5.29
N ASP A 14 -6.37 14.30 -4.38
CA ASP A 14 -5.22 14.63 -3.56
C ASP A 14 -4.95 13.51 -2.54
N SER A 15 -6.01 12.98 -1.94
CA SER A 15 -5.93 11.87 -0.99
C SER A 15 -5.39 10.60 -1.66
N LEU A 16 -5.82 10.30 -2.88
CA LEU A 16 -5.30 9.19 -3.68
C LEU A 16 -3.83 9.38 -4.03
N ARG A 17 -3.43 10.57 -4.49
CA ARG A 17 -2.03 10.88 -4.83
C ARG A 17 -1.13 10.78 -3.60
N LEU A 18 -1.58 11.26 -2.45
CA LEU A 18 -0.86 11.11 -1.19
C LEU A 18 -0.70 9.63 -0.79
N GLY A 19 -1.73 8.81 -1.02
CA GLY A 19 -1.64 7.36 -0.80
C GLY A 19 -0.61 6.70 -1.72
N TYR A 20 -0.55 7.11 -2.99
CA TYR A 20 0.48 6.68 -3.93
C TYR A 20 1.89 7.05 -3.45
N GLU A 21 2.11 8.31 -3.06
CA GLU A 21 3.40 8.78 -2.54
C GLU A 21 3.83 8.02 -1.28
N ARG A 22 2.89 7.78 -0.35
CA ARG A 22 3.14 6.96 0.85
C ARG A 22 3.51 5.53 0.48
N GLY A 23 2.86 4.94 -0.54
CA GLY A 23 3.19 3.61 -1.05
C GLY A 23 4.62 3.53 -1.61
N ILE A 24 5.05 4.54 -2.39
CA ILE A 24 6.43 4.62 -2.92
C ILE A 24 7.45 4.69 -1.78
N ILE A 25 7.23 5.55 -0.78
CA ILE A 25 8.14 5.68 0.36
C ILE A 25 8.19 4.39 1.17
N LEU A 26 7.05 3.75 1.43
CA LEU A 26 7.00 2.49 2.17
C LEU A 26 7.79 1.38 1.45
N MET A 27 7.59 1.22 0.15
CA MET A 27 8.35 0.24 -0.64
C MET A 27 9.85 0.53 -0.63
N LYS A 28 10.24 1.81 -0.72
CA LYS A 28 11.65 2.23 -0.61
C LYS A 28 12.24 1.80 0.73
N GLU A 29 11.57 2.06 1.85
CA GLU A 29 12.08 1.69 3.17
C GLU A 29 12.13 0.17 3.37
N ILE A 30 11.14 -0.58 2.86
CA ILE A 30 11.18 -2.05 2.90
C ILE A 30 12.37 -2.58 2.09
N LYS A 31 12.59 -2.08 0.87
CA LYS A 31 13.68 -2.54 -0.01
C LYS A 31 15.07 -2.13 0.48
N LYS A 32 15.22 -1.08 1.29
CA LYS A 32 16.48 -0.81 1.98
C LYS A 32 16.88 -1.93 2.94
N ILE A 33 15.88 -2.55 3.58
CA ILE A 33 16.09 -3.65 4.55
C ILE A 33 16.16 -5.00 3.84
N TYR A 34 15.30 -5.23 2.84
CA TYR A 34 15.24 -6.47 2.08
C TYR A 34 15.13 -6.19 0.56
N PRO A 35 16.27 -5.98 -0.14
CA PRO A 35 16.27 -5.46 -1.53
C PRO A 35 15.50 -6.31 -2.54
N ASP A 36 15.68 -7.62 -2.47
CA ASP A 36 15.16 -8.58 -3.46
C ASP A 36 13.70 -9.00 -3.19
N VAL A 37 13.06 -8.42 -2.18
CA VAL A 37 11.67 -8.71 -1.87
C VAL A 37 10.77 -8.35 -3.05
N VAL A 38 9.91 -9.29 -3.42
CA VAL A 38 8.83 -9.06 -4.38
C VAL A 38 7.64 -8.52 -3.59
N ILE A 39 7.21 -7.32 -3.95
CA ILE A 39 6.09 -6.65 -3.29
C ILE A 39 4.93 -6.62 -4.28
N ASP A 40 3.82 -7.24 -3.91
CA ASP A 40 2.53 -6.99 -4.55
C ASP A 40 1.89 -5.74 -3.93
N MET A 41 1.36 -4.84 -4.76
CA MET A 41 0.78 -3.57 -4.33
C MET A 41 -0.67 -3.48 -4.80
N SER A 42 -1.57 -3.28 -3.85
CA SER A 42 -2.98 -3.02 -4.10
C SER A 42 -3.41 -1.72 -3.43
N VAL A 43 -4.51 -1.13 -3.92
CA VAL A 43 -5.09 0.10 -3.39
C VAL A 43 -6.57 -0.13 -3.21
N ASN A 44 -7.10 0.28 -2.06
CA ASN A 44 -8.51 0.20 -1.75
C ASN A 44 -9.01 1.54 -1.24
N SER A 45 -10.03 2.05 -1.91
CA SER A 45 -10.72 3.26 -1.51
C SER A 45 -12.21 3.01 -1.54
N ALA A 46 -12.70 2.40 -0.46
CA ALA A 46 -14.11 2.10 -0.26
C ALA A 46 -14.78 3.20 0.59
N ALA A 47 -16.08 3.41 0.41
CA ALA A 47 -16.88 4.33 1.23
C ALA A 47 -16.85 3.97 2.73
N SER A 48 -16.62 2.70 3.08
CA SER A 48 -16.46 2.22 4.46
C SER A 48 -15.05 2.43 5.04
N SER A 49 -14.10 2.94 4.25
CA SER A 49 -12.73 3.17 4.71
C SER A 49 -12.67 4.41 5.60
N THR A 50 -12.51 4.21 6.91
CA THR A 50 -12.49 5.30 7.90
C THR A 50 -11.10 5.82 8.22
N THR A 51 -10.05 5.07 7.88
CA THR A 51 -8.66 5.39 8.24
C THR A 51 -7.71 5.24 7.06
N SER A 52 -6.75 6.16 6.96
CA SER A 52 -5.61 6.04 6.04
C SER A 52 -4.58 5.09 6.63
N LYS A 53 -4.34 3.94 6.00
CA LYS A 53 -3.39 2.94 6.50
C LYS A 53 -2.74 2.14 5.37
N ALA A 54 -1.60 1.54 5.67
CA ALA A 54 -0.95 0.55 4.81
C ALA A 54 -0.98 -0.80 5.51
N ILE A 55 -1.53 -1.83 4.87
CA ILE A 55 -1.57 -3.19 5.40
C ILE A 55 -0.44 -3.99 4.72
N ILE A 56 0.46 -4.54 5.54
CA ILE A 56 1.58 -5.35 5.09
C ILE A 56 1.34 -6.78 5.58
N THR A 57 1.25 -7.72 4.64
CA THR A 57 1.12 -9.15 4.91
C THR A 57 2.23 -9.89 4.17
N THR A 58 2.63 -11.03 4.71
CA THR A 58 3.58 -11.93 4.05
C THR A 58 2.82 -12.99 3.27
N ILE A 59 3.42 -13.45 2.18
CA ILE A 59 2.96 -14.64 1.45
C ILE A 59 4.00 -15.73 1.62
N ASN A 60 3.55 -16.97 1.83
CA ASN A 60 4.44 -18.12 1.76
C ASN A 60 4.67 -18.43 0.28
N LYS A 61 5.84 -18.05 -0.24
CA LYS A 61 6.33 -18.61 -1.50
C LYS A 61 6.69 -20.07 -1.20
N LYS A 62 5.80 -21.02 -1.52
CA LYS A 62 6.23 -22.41 -1.69
C LYS A 62 7.23 -22.39 -2.84
N VAL A 63 8.51 -22.52 -2.53
CA VAL A 63 9.54 -22.77 -3.54
C VAL A 63 9.23 -24.16 -4.07
N SER A 64 8.77 -24.27 -5.31
CA SER A 64 8.74 -25.55 -6.00
C SER A 64 10.19 -26.02 -6.14
N GLU A 65 10.51 -27.15 -5.53
CA GLU A 65 11.80 -27.85 -5.65
C GLU A 65 12.10 -28.21 -7.11
#